data_AF-A0A3N4TX32-F1
#
_entry.id   AF-A0A3N4TX32-F1
#
_cell.length_a   1.000
_cell.length_b   1.000
_cell.length_c   1.000
_cell.angle_alpha   90.00
_cell.angle_beta   90.00
_cell.angle_gamma   90.00
#
_symmetry.space_group_name_H-M   'P 1'
#
loop_
_entity.id
_entity.type
_entity.pdbx_description
1 polymer ?
#
loop_
_entity_poly.entity_id
_entity_poly.type
_entity_poly.pdbx_seq_one_letter_code
_entity_poly.pdbx_strand_id
1 'polypeptide(L)'
;MDSTPGTGFERSLRRLASGLLELAQVRLELAGVEAREEAARWGELLLYGALAVLMLSLGLGFLAVFLTVLFWDSHRLVALAVFATLFLTLGGVAFVAARARLQRPAAVFAASIEELERDRAVLDPQAAGAARADGASAGGGAR
;
A
#
# COMPACT_ATOMS: atom_id res chain seq x y z
N MET A 1 47.89 -21.66 28.77
CA MET A 1 47.85 -20.94 27.47
C MET A 1 46.46 -21.21 26.92
N ASP A 2 45.48 -20.42 27.36
CA ASP A 2 44.07 -20.78 27.23
C ASP A 2 43.36 -19.59 26.60
N SER A 3 43.48 -19.46 25.28
CA SER A 3 42.76 -18.45 24.50
C SER A 3 41.31 -18.90 24.34
N THR A 4 40.36 -18.31 25.08
CA THR A 4 38.92 -18.57 24.98
C THR A 4 38.43 -18.29 23.54
N PRO A 5 38.21 -19.33 22.69
CA PRO A 5 38.03 -19.14 21.24
C PRO A 5 36.69 -18.48 20.86
N GLY A 6 35.73 -18.42 21.79
CA GLY A 6 34.36 -17.97 21.51
C GLY A 6 34.16 -16.45 21.34
N THR A 7 34.99 -15.62 21.97
CA THR A 7 34.71 -14.16 22.07
C THR A 7 35.07 -13.34 20.82
N GLY A 8 35.88 -13.89 19.91
CA GLY A 8 36.29 -13.24 18.67
C GLY A 8 35.26 -13.38 17.55
N PHE A 9 34.67 -14.58 17.43
CA PHE A 9 33.65 -14.89 16.45
C PHE A 9 32.34 -14.14 16.72
N GLU A 10 31.88 -14.11 17.98
CA GLU A 10 30.72 -13.31 18.40
C GLU A 10 30.89 -11.82 18.08
N ARG A 11 32.06 -11.25 18.36
CA ARG A 11 32.35 -9.85 18.03
C ARG A 11 32.32 -9.59 16.52
N SER A 12 32.84 -10.51 15.73
CA SER A 12 32.84 -10.40 14.27
C SER A 12 31.43 -10.49 13.70
N LEU A 13 30.61 -11.42 14.19
CA LEU A 13 29.20 -11.57 13.84
C LEU A 13 28.38 -10.33 14.19
N ARG A 14 28.61 -9.77 15.39
CA ARG A 14 27.91 -8.56 15.85
C ARG A 14 28.26 -7.33 15.00
N ARG A 15 29.52 -7.24 14.55
CA ARG A 15 30.00 -6.18 13.66
C ARG A 15 29.52 -6.36 12.21
N LEU A 16 29.38 -7.59 11.74
CA LEU A 16 28.74 -7.88 10.45
C LEU A 16 27.25 -7.53 10.49
N ALA A 17 26.55 -7.95 11.55
CA ALA A 17 25.13 -7.67 11.74
C ALA A 17 24.86 -6.16 11.83
N SER A 18 25.69 -5.40 12.54
CA SER A 18 25.55 -3.94 12.59
C SER A 18 25.76 -3.29 11.23
N GLY A 19 26.76 -3.74 10.45
CA GLY A 19 26.99 -3.21 9.10
C GLY A 19 25.87 -3.55 8.12
N LEU A 20 25.27 -4.75 8.23
CA LEU A 20 24.09 -5.13 7.45
C LEU A 20 22.86 -4.30 7.84
N LEU A 21 22.67 -4.00 9.13
CA LEU A 21 21.58 -3.16 9.62
C LEU A 21 21.71 -1.71 9.12
N GLU A 22 22.91 -1.14 9.17
CA GLU A 22 23.20 0.20 8.61
C GLU A 22 22.93 0.25 7.11
N LEU A 23 23.36 -0.78 6.36
CA LEU A 23 23.11 -0.86 4.92
C LEU A 23 21.62 -1.02 4.58
N ALA A 24 20.90 -1.84 5.35
CA ALA A 24 19.47 -2.03 5.21
C ALA A 24 18.71 -0.73 5.51
N GLN A 25 19.09 -0.01 6.56
CA GLN A 25 18.53 1.28 6.92
C GLN A 25 18.63 2.30 5.77
N VAL A 26 19.82 2.46 5.19
CA VAL A 26 20.03 3.39 4.06
C VAL A 26 19.20 3.00 2.84
N ARG A 27 19.08 1.70 2.54
CA ARG A 27 18.27 1.23 1.41
C ARG A 27 16.77 1.38 1.64
N LEU A 28 16.28 1.17 2.86
CA LEU A 28 14.89 1.41 3.22
C LEU A 28 14.55 2.91 3.16
N GLU A 29 15.50 3.78 3.51
CA GLU A 29 15.36 5.22 3.39
C GLU A 29 15.23 5.65 1.92
N LEU A 30 16.06 5.09 1.02
CA LEU A 30 15.92 5.29 -0.42
C LEU A 30 14.64 4.68 -1.00
N ALA A 31 14.33 3.42 -0.67
CA ALA A 31 13.15 2.73 -1.16
C ALA A 31 11.85 3.42 -0.72
N GLY A 32 11.84 3.98 0.50
CA GLY A 32 10.73 4.77 1.01
C GLY A 32 10.56 6.11 0.27
N VAL A 33 11.65 6.75 -0.16
CA VAL A 33 11.59 7.98 -0.96
C VAL A 33 11.12 7.69 -2.39
N GLU A 34 11.66 6.66 -3.05
CA GLU A 34 11.23 6.22 -4.38
C GLU A 34 9.76 5.79 -4.39
N ALA A 35 9.31 5.02 -3.39
CA ALA A 35 7.92 4.63 -3.26
C ALA A 35 6.97 5.82 -3.06
N ARG A 36 7.39 6.85 -2.33
CA ARG A 36 6.61 8.10 -2.16
C ARG A 36 6.52 8.90 -3.46
N GLU A 37 7.62 8.99 -4.20
CA GLU A 37 7.64 9.65 -5.50
C GLU A 37 6.75 8.95 -6.52
N GLU A 38 6.81 7.61 -6.58
CA GLU A 38 5.94 6.85 -7.45
C GLU A 38 4.47 6.95 -7.01
N ALA A 39 4.17 6.83 -5.71
CA ALA A 39 2.82 6.96 -5.20
C ALA A 39 2.19 8.33 -5.53
N ALA A 40 2.96 9.41 -5.50
CA ALA A 40 2.50 10.74 -5.92
C ALA A 40 2.16 10.77 -7.42
N ARG A 41 3.03 10.21 -8.29
CA ARG A 41 2.77 10.10 -9.73
C ARG A 41 1.53 9.25 -10.06
N TRP A 42 1.38 8.10 -9.41
CA TRP A 42 0.19 7.26 -9.55
C TRP A 42 -1.06 7.95 -8.99
N GLY A 43 -0.94 8.69 -7.90
CA GLY A 43 -2.03 9.47 -7.30
C GLY A 43 -2.53 10.59 -8.21
N GLU A 44 -1.61 11.33 -8.83
CA GLU A 44 -1.93 12.39 -9.80
C GLU A 44 -2.62 11.81 -11.05
N LEU A 45 -2.10 10.69 -11.59
CA LEU A 45 -2.72 10.00 -12.71
C LEU A 45 -4.12 9.47 -12.37
N LEU A 46 -4.34 8.95 -11.14
CA LEU A 46 -5.65 8.52 -10.67
C LEU A 46 -6.61 9.69 -10.50
N LEU A 47 -6.14 10.83 -9.98
CA LEU A 47 -6.96 12.04 -9.81
C LEU A 47 -7.41 12.59 -11.16
N TYR A 48 -6.47 12.83 -12.07
CA TYR A 48 -6.79 13.31 -13.43
C TYR A 48 -7.61 12.27 -14.21
N GLY A 49 -7.30 10.99 -14.06
CA GLY A 49 -8.07 9.90 -14.66
C GLY A 49 -9.52 9.87 -14.15
N ALA A 50 -9.73 10.02 -12.84
CA ALA A 50 -11.06 10.09 -12.24
C ALA A 50 -11.82 11.33 -12.72
N LEU A 51 -11.15 12.49 -12.76
CA LEU A 51 -11.74 13.74 -13.25
C LEU A 51 -12.12 13.64 -14.74
N ALA A 52 -11.27 13.04 -15.57
CA ALA A 52 -11.53 12.81 -16.98
C ALA A 52 -12.73 11.88 -17.19
N VAL A 53 -12.80 10.76 -16.45
CA VAL A 53 -13.95 9.83 -16.49
C VAL A 53 -15.23 10.54 -16.05
N LEU A 54 -15.18 11.36 -15.01
CA LEU A 54 -16.32 12.13 -14.54
C LEU A 54 -16.80 13.14 -15.59
N MET A 55 -15.89 13.92 -16.19
CA MET A 55 -16.23 14.87 -17.25
C MET A 55 -16.77 14.19 -18.51
N LEU A 56 -16.17 13.08 -18.94
CA LEU A 56 -16.68 12.31 -20.09
C LEU A 56 -18.06 11.73 -19.81
N SER A 57 -18.31 11.21 -18.60
CA SER A 57 -19.61 10.67 -18.22
C SER A 57 -20.70 11.75 -18.23
N LEU A 58 -20.36 12.94 -17.70
CA LEU A 58 -21.26 14.09 -17.70
C LEU A 58 -21.53 14.59 -19.13
N GLY A 59 -20.49 14.76 -19.94
CA GLY A 59 -20.61 15.17 -21.34
C GLY A 59 -21.41 14.20 -22.18
N LEU A 60 -21.21 12.89 -21.97
CA LEU A 60 -22.02 11.84 -22.60
C LEU A 60 -23.49 12.02 -22.21
N GLY A 61 -23.79 12.18 -20.91
CA GLY A 61 -25.16 12.43 -20.42
C GLY A 61 -25.82 13.64 -21.10
N PHE A 62 -25.11 14.77 -21.20
CA PHE A 62 -25.60 15.93 -21.93
C PHE A 62 -25.81 15.65 -23.43
N LEU A 63 -24.90 14.92 -24.08
CA LEU A 63 -25.04 14.53 -25.48
C LEU A 63 -26.29 13.67 -25.71
N ALA A 64 -26.60 12.76 -24.80
CA ALA A 64 -27.81 11.94 -24.87
C ALA A 64 -29.09 12.76 -24.72
N VAL A 65 -29.12 13.72 -23.78
CA VAL A 65 -30.23 14.66 -23.63
C VAL A 65 -30.36 15.51 -24.89
N PHE A 66 -29.26 16.06 -25.40
CA PHE A 66 -29.24 16.84 -26.64
C PHE A 66 -29.81 16.06 -27.82
N LEU A 67 -29.37 14.82 -28.04
CA LEU A 67 -29.89 13.97 -29.12
C LEU A 67 -31.36 13.59 -28.89
N THR A 68 -31.76 13.36 -27.64
CA THR A 68 -33.16 13.10 -27.30
C THR A 68 -34.05 14.29 -27.65
N VAL A 69 -33.62 15.51 -27.32
CA VAL A 69 -34.33 16.75 -27.66
C VAL A 69 -34.32 16.99 -29.17
N LEU A 70 -33.20 16.73 -29.85
CA LEU A 70 -33.05 16.92 -31.30
C LEU A 70 -33.99 16.00 -32.11
N PHE A 71 -34.17 14.75 -31.68
CA PHE A 71 -35.03 13.77 -32.34
C PHE A 71 -36.44 13.66 -31.73
N TRP A 72 -36.80 14.58 -30.82
CA TRP A 72 -38.01 14.50 -30.01
C TRP A 72 -39.31 14.57 -30.82
N ASP A 73 -39.33 15.16 -32.02
CA ASP A 73 -40.63 15.44 -32.65
C ASP A 73 -41.34 14.19 -33.20
N SER A 74 -40.61 13.19 -33.67
CA SER A 74 -41.22 12.03 -34.37
C SER A 74 -41.18 10.71 -33.60
N HIS A 75 -40.17 10.49 -32.73
CA HIS A 75 -39.94 9.16 -32.12
C HIS A 75 -39.46 9.24 -30.66
N ARG A 76 -40.13 10.07 -29.84
CA ARG A 76 -39.80 10.35 -28.42
C ARG A 76 -39.42 9.10 -27.62
N LEU A 77 -40.28 8.08 -27.65
CA LEU A 77 -40.10 6.86 -26.87
C LEU A 77 -38.93 6.00 -27.36
N VAL A 78 -38.69 5.95 -28.68
CA VAL A 78 -37.59 5.15 -29.25
C VAL A 78 -36.25 5.82 -28.96
N ALA A 79 -36.16 7.14 -29.12
CA ALA A 79 -34.97 7.90 -28.75
C ALA A 79 -34.64 7.71 -27.25
N LEU A 80 -35.65 7.84 -26.39
CA LEU A 80 -35.49 7.63 -24.95
C LEU A 80 -35.04 6.19 -24.62
N ALA A 81 -35.66 5.18 -25.23
CA ALA A 81 -35.34 3.77 -24.99
C ALA A 81 -33.93 3.39 -25.45
N VAL A 82 -33.49 3.90 -26.61
CA VAL A 82 -32.13 3.66 -27.14
C VAL A 82 -31.10 4.30 -26.22
N PHE A 83 -31.25 5.58 -25.86
CA PHE A 83 -30.30 6.23 -24.95
C PHE A 83 -30.35 5.64 -23.55
N ALA A 84 -31.52 5.34 -23.00
CA ALA A 84 -31.62 4.68 -21.70
C ALA A 84 -30.88 3.34 -21.68
N THR A 85 -31.09 2.50 -22.69
CA THR A 85 -30.43 1.18 -22.79
C THR A 85 -28.93 1.32 -23.00
N LEU A 86 -28.49 2.26 -23.85
CA LEU A 86 -27.08 2.52 -24.10
C LEU A 86 -26.36 3.02 -22.84
N PHE A 87 -26.99 3.91 -22.07
CA PHE A 87 -26.41 4.42 -20.82
C PHE A 87 -26.41 3.37 -19.70
N LEU A 88 -27.49 2.59 -19.56
CA LEU A 88 -27.56 1.51 -18.58
C LEU A 88 -26.49 0.44 -18.86
N THR A 89 -26.26 0.10 -20.13
CA THR A 89 -25.22 -0.88 -20.50
C THR A 89 -23.82 -0.33 -20.30
N LEU A 90 -23.51 0.89 -20.77
CA LEU A 90 -22.20 1.52 -20.53
C LEU A 90 -21.94 1.71 -19.04
N GLY A 91 -22.92 2.22 -18.30
CA GLY A 91 -22.83 2.42 -16.85
C GLY A 91 -22.65 1.10 -16.09
N GLY A 92 -23.36 0.05 -16.49
CA GLY A 92 -23.19 -1.30 -15.93
C GLY A 92 -21.80 -1.87 -16.16
N VAL A 93 -21.26 -1.77 -17.39
CA VAL A 93 -19.90 -2.20 -17.72
C VAL A 93 -18.86 -1.39 -16.92
N ALA A 94 -19.02 -0.07 -16.86
CA ALA A 94 -18.14 0.80 -16.08
C ALA A 94 -18.18 0.46 -14.58
N PHE A 95 -19.37 0.18 -14.03
CA PHE A 95 -19.54 -0.23 -12.63
C PHE A 95 -18.85 -1.57 -12.34
N VAL A 96 -19.03 -2.57 -13.20
CA VAL A 96 -18.35 -3.88 -13.05
C VAL A 96 -16.83 -3.71 -13.14
N ALA A 97 -16.35 -2.92 -14.10
CA ALA A 97 -14.91 -2.65 -14.25
C ALA A 97 -14.35 -1.91 -13.04
N ALA A 98 -15.04 -0.88 -12.53
CA ALA A 98 -14.66 -0.15 -11.33
C ALA A 98 -14.63 -1.07 -10.10
N ARG A 99 -15.66 -1.89 -9.92
CA ARG A 99 -15.74 -2.87 -8.83
C ARG A 99 -14.61 -3.89 -8.89
N ALA A 100 -14.29 -4.41 -10.07
CA ALA A 100 -13.18 -5.34 -10.25
C ALA A 100 -11.82 -4.71 -9.90
N ARG A 101 -11.66 -3.40 -10.14
CA ARG A 101 -10.44 -2.66 -9.78
C ARG A 101 -10.37 -2.30 -8.29
N LEU A 102 -11.48 -1.95 -7.65
CA LEU A 102 -11.56 -1.69 -6.21
C LEU A 102 -11.40 -2.95 -5.36
N GLN A 103 -11.81 -4.11 -5.89
CA GLN A 103 -11.67 -5.40 -5.21
C GLN A 103 -10.26 -6.00 -5.30
N ARG A 104 -9.34 -5.40 -6.08
CA ARG A 104 -7.93 -5.76 -6.00
C ARG A 104 -7.38 -5.16 -4.70
N PRO A 105 -6.95 -5.99 -3.74
CA PRO A 105 -6.35 -5.48 -2.51
C PRO A 105 -5.19 -4.56 -2.91
N ALA A 106 -5.10 -3.41 -2.26
CA ALA A 106 -3.96 -2.51 -2.38
C ALA A 106 -2.70 -3.27 -1.92
N ALA A 107 -2.08 -4.01 -2.85
CA ALA A 107 -0.93 -4.88 -2.63
C ALA A 107 0.28 -4.13 -2.05
N VAL A 108 0.23 -2.80 -2.02
CA VAL A 108 1.25 -1.90 -1.50
C VAL A 108 1.30 -1.86 0.03
N PHE A 109 0.18 -2.07 0.74
CA PHE A 109 0.13 -1.95 2.21
C PHE A 109 0.38 -3.26 2.96
N ALA A 110 0.15 -4.42 2.33
CA ALA A 110 0.37 -5.73 2.96
C ALA A 110 1.84 -5.97 3.27
N ALA A 111 2.74 -5.57 2.35
CA ALA A 111 4.18 -5.64 2.57
C ALA A 111 4.63 -4.68 3.70
N SER A 112 4.06 -3.48 3.80
CA SER A 112 4.40 -2.51 4.85
C SER A 112 3.93 -2.93 6.25
N ILE A 113 2.80 -3.64 6.35
CA ILE A 113 2.29 -4.16 7.63
C ILE A 113 3.16 -5.32 8.14
N GLU A 114 3.62 -6.20 7.23
CA GLU A 114 4.49 -7.33 7.58
C GLU A 114 5.89 -6.86 8.04
N GLU A 115 6.39 -5.77 7.45
CA GLU A 115 7.65 -5.12 7.88
C GLU A 115 7.50 -4.48 9.28
N LEU A 116 6.36 -3.84 9.56
CA LEU A 116 6.05 -3.24 10.86
C LEU A 116 5.85 -4.27 12.00
N GLU A 117 5.38 -5.47 11.69
CA GLU A 117 5.31 -6.59 12.64
C GLU A 117 6.69 -7.17 12.96
N ARG A 118 7.58 -7.24 11.97
CA ARG A 118 8.99 -7.64 12.18
C ARG A 118 9.75 -6.64 13.04
N ASP A 119 9.56 -5.34 12.83
CA ASP A 119 10.20 -4.29 13.64
C ASP A 119 9.74 -4.33 15.10
N ARG A 120 8.48 -4.68 15.37
CA ARG A 120 8.00 -4.88 16.75
C ARG A 120 8.61 -6.09 17.44
N ALA A 121 8.83 -7.19 16.72
CA ALA A 121 9.41 -8.41 17.29
C ALA A 121 10.89 -8.22 17.70
N VAL A 122 11.62 -7.34 17.02
CA VAL A 122 13.04 -7.05 17.31
C VAL A 122 13.19 -6.05 18.46
N LEU A 123 12.21 -5.17 18.65
CA LEU A 123 12.28 -4.08 19.61
C LEU A 123 11.70 -4.41 20.99
N ASP A 124 11.16 -5.60 21.26
CA ASP A 124 10.60 -5.90 22.58
C ASP A 124 11.71 -6.02 23.65
N PRO A 125 11.99 -4.97 24.44
CA PRO A 125 13.16 -4.91 25.33
C PRO A 125 12.95 -5.74 26.59
N GLN A 126 11.72 -6.24 26.82
CA GLN A 126 11.34 -6.95 28.03
C GLN A 126 12.01 -8.33 28.11
N ALA A 127 12.28 -8.98 26.96
CA ALA A 127 12.98 -10.27 26.91
C ALA A 127 14.46 -10.17 27.36
N ALA A 128 15.14 -9.07 26.99
CA ALA A 128 16.55 -8.85 27.37
C ALA A 128 16.71 -8.32 28.81
N GLY A 129 15.66 -7.72 29.37
CA GLY A 129 15.61 -7.29 30.78
C GLY A 129 15.38 -8.45 31.74
N ALA A 130 14.46 -9.36 31.43
CA ALA A 130 14.11 -10.51 32.28
C ALA A 130 15.30 -11.45 32.54
N ALA A 131 16.13 -11.72 31.51
CA ALA A 131 17.30 -12.59 31.65
C ALA A 131 18.45 -11.98 32.49
N ARG A 132 18.56 -10.65 32.56
CA ARG A 132 19.56 -9.98 33.43
C ARG A 132 19.10 -9.88 34.89
N ALA A 133 17.79 -9.77 35.12
CA ALA A 133 17.22 -9.76 36.47
C ALA A 133 17.38 -11.12 37.18
N ASP A 134 17.22 -12.23 36.45
CA ASP A 134 17.46 -13.59 36.97
C ASP A 134 18.96 -13.88 37.27
N GLY A 135 19.87 -13.32 36.47
CA GLY A 135 21.31 -13.44 36.73
C GLY A 135 21.80 -12.61 37.93
N ALA A 136 21.14 -11.48 38.21
CA ALA A 136 21.49 -10.61 39.33
C ALA A 136 20.97 -11.11 40.68
N SER A 137 19.82 -11.81 40.70
CA SER A 137 19.28 -12.42 41.93
C SER A 137 20.09 -13.65 42.38
N ALA A 138 20.74 -14.37 41.45
CA ALA A 138 21.59 -15.52 41.74
C ALA A 138 22.99 -15.15 42.30
N GLY A 139 23.48 -13.93 42.07
CA GLY A 139 24.83 -13.50 42.47
C GLY A 139 24.93 -12.78 43.83
N GLY A 140 23.80 -12.40 44.44
CA GLY A 140 23.77 -11.55 45.64
C GLY A 140 23.70 -12.26 47.00
N GLY A 141 23.67 -13.60 47.04
CA GLY A 141 23.43 -14.38 48.27
C GLY A 141 24.68 -14.92 48.99
N ALA A 142 25.89 -14.59 48.52
CA ALA A 142 27.14 -15.14 49.07
C ALA A 142 28.09 -14.03 49.52
N ARG A 143 27.70 -13.27 50.55
CA ARG A 143 28.62 -12.43 51.34
C ARG A 143 28.17 -12.37 52.79
#